data_AF-A0AAX0B0Y9-F1
#
_entry.id   AF-A0AAX0B0Y9-F1
#
_cell.length_a   1.000
_cell.length_b   1.000
_cell.length_c   1.000
_cell.angle_alpha   90.00
_cell.angle_beta   90.00
_cell.angle_gamma   90.00
#
_symmetry.space_group_name_H-M   'P 1'
#
loop_
_entity.id
_entity.type
_entity.pdbx_description
1 polymer ?
#
loop_
_entity_poly.entity_id
_entity_poly.type
_entity_poly.pdbx_seq_one_letter_code
_entity_poly.pdbx_strand_id
1 'polypeptide(L)'
;MVNIKKFIKDTLSNSEILNLTADKKVYFIHANGPTAPYIEYEIFDENGEEWAENKEIATNFYLQVDIFSKTDYTDLENKIKEKMTNAGFMRSTSADLYENDTQLFHKAMRFFITLNNN
;
A
#
# COMPACT_ATOMS: atom_id res chain seq x y z
N MET A 1 -6.29 -16.76 -10.95
CA MET A 1 -5.88 -15.34 -10.95
C MET A 1 -6.35 -14.63 -9.68
N VAL A 2 -5.40 -14.16 -8.87
CA VAL A 2 -5.68 -13.44 -7.61
C VAL A 2 -6.25 -12.07 -7.94
N ASN A 3 -7.32 -11.66 -7.24
CA ASN A 3 -7.76 -10.27 -7.28
C ASN A 3 -6.82 -9.44 -6.40
N ILE A 4 -5.74 -8.93 -7.00
CA ILE A 4 -4.67 -8.20 -6.31
C ILE A 4 -5.21 -7.00 -5.51
N LYS A 5 -6.16 -6.24 -6.05
CA LYS A 5 -6.75 -5.09 -5.37
C LYS A 5 -7.49 -5.50 -4.10
N LYS A 6 -8.26 -6.62 -4.18
CA LYS A 6 -8.91 -7.19 -2.99
C LYS A 6 -7.87 -7.67 -1.97
N PHE A 7 -6.83 -8.37 -2.42
CA PHE A 7 -5.78 -8.88 -1.54
C PHE A 7 -5.03 -7.77 -0.78
N ILE A 8 -4.68 -6.69 -1.47
CA ILE A 8 -4.06 -5.50 -0.87
C ILE A 8 -5.03 -4.86 0.14
N LYS A 9 -6.28 -4.65 -0.26
CA LYS A 9 -7.30 -4.06 0.63
C LYS A 9 -7.47 -4.89 1.90
N ASP A 10 -7.59 -6.21 1.78
CA ASP A 10 -7.75 -7.11 2.92
C ASP A 10 -6.52 -7.05 3.85
N THR A 11 -5.31 -7.05 3.27
CA THR A 11 -4.04 -6.92 4.01
C THR A 11 -3.96 -5.61 4.79
N LEU A 12 -4.29 -4.49 4.15
CA LEU A 12 -4.27 -3.15 4.77
C LEU A 12 -5.44 -2.90 5.73
N SER A 13 -6.55 -3.64 5.59
CA SER A 13 -7.71 -3.57 6.48
C SER A 13 -7.53 -4.40 7.76
N ASN A 14 -6.31 -4.83 8.08
CA ASN A 14 -5.98 -5.48 9.33
C ASN A 14 -6.31 -4.57 10.53
N SER A 15 -6.89 -5.13 11.59
CA SER A 15 -7.33 -4.33 12.76
C SER A 15 -6.16 -3.61 13.45
N GLU A 16 -4.96 -4.17 13.47
CA GLU A 16 -3.78 -3.50 14.05
C GLU A 16 -3.37 -2.25 13.25
N ILE A 17 -3.63 -2.22 11.93
CA ILE A 17 -3.42 -1.03 11.08
C ILE A 17 -4.59 -0.06 11.28
N LEU A 18 -5.82 -0.53 11.10
CA LEU A 18 -7.01 0.33 11.14
C LEU A 18 -7.16 1.01 12.49
N ASN A 19 -6.81 0.35 13.59
CA ASN A 19 -6.85 0.92 14.93
C ASN A 19 -5.92 2.14 15.11
N LEU A 20 -4.89 2.28 14.28
CA LEU A 20 -3.97 3.43 14.27
C LEU A 20 -4.41 4.55 13.32
N THR A 21 -5.44 4.32 12.49
CA THR A 21 -6.05 5.36 11.64
C THR A 21 -7.24 6.02 12.34
N ALA A 22 -7.57 7.26 11.97
CA ALA A 22 -8.77 7.92 12.48
C ALA A 22 -10.05 7.31 11.86
N ASP A 23 -10.05 7.09 10.55
CA ASP A 23 -11.25 6.71 9.80
C ASP A 23 -11.56 5.20 9.83
N LYS A 24 -10.70 4.37 10.44
CA LYS A 24 -10.80 2.90 10.50
C LYS A 24 -11.04 2.24 9.14
N LYS A 25 -10.48 2.82 8.09
CA LYS A 25 -10.56 2.29 6.71
C LYS A 25 -9.34 2.75 5.91
N VAL A 26 -9.16 2.11 4.76
CA VAL A 26 -8.15 2.47 3.77
C VAL A 26 -8.82 2.93 2.48
N TYR A 27 -8.22 3.92 1.82
CA TYR A 27 -8.75 4.55 0.63
C TYR A 27 -7.99 4.08 -0.61
N PHE A 28 -8.71 3.74 -1.67
CA PHE A 28 -8.09 3.40 -2.95
C PHE A 28 -7.92 4.68 -3.77
N ILE A 29 -6.68 4.97 -4.20
CA ILE A 29 -6.24 6.16 -4.96
C ILE A 29 -6.39 7.48 -4.22
N HIS A 30 -7.57 7.79 -3.67
CA HIS A 30 -7.82 9.08 -3.05
C HIS A 30 -8.91 9.02 -1.98
N ALA A 31 -8.70 9.76 -0.89
CA ALA A 31 -9.64 9.96 0.18
C ALA A 31 -10.41 11.28 0.03
N ASN A 32 -11.74 11.20 0.00
CA ASN A 32 -12.59 12.39 -0.04
C ASN A 32 -12.95 12.86 1.38
N GLY A 33 -12.32 13.94 1.83
CA GLY A 33 -12.52 14.54 3.16
C GLY A 33 -12.07 13.63 4.32
N PRO A 34 -10.82 13.11 4.31
CA PRO A 34 -10.35 12.20 5.35
C PRO A 34 -10.06 12.92 6.68
N THR A 35 -10.01 12.12 7.76
CA THR A 35 -9.45 12.56 9.04
C THR A 35 -8.06 11.95 9.20
N ALA A 36 -7.05 12.78 9.47
CA ALA A 36 -5.70 12.29 9.76
C ALA A 36 -5.60 11.64 11.16
N PRO A 37 -4.84 10.53 11.33
CA PRO A 37 -4.07 9.84 10.30
C PRO A 37 -4.93 8.92 9.41
N TYR A 38 -4.65 8.90 8.10
CA TYR A 38 -5.33 8.03 7.12
C TYR A 38 -4.34 7.41 6.13
N ILE A 39 -4.82 6.40 5.39
CA ILE A 39 -4.03 5.64 4.42
C ILE A 39 -4.67 5.70 3.05
N GLU A 40 -3.86 5.98 2.03
CA GLU A 40 -4.19 5.74 0.62
C GLU A 40 -3.33 4.61 0.06
N TYR A 41 -3.84 3.90 -0.94
CA TYR A 41 -3.04 2.93 -1.68
C TYR A 41 -3.44 2.89 -3.16
N GLU A 42 -2.46 2.60 -4.00
CA GLU A 42 -2.65 2.45 -5.44
C GLU A 42 -1.66 1.43 -6.03
N ILE A 43 -2.10 0.75 -7.09
CA ILE A 43 -1.18 0.00 -7.96
C ILE A 43 -0.75 0.99 -9.04
N PHE A 44 0.51 1.43 -9.00
CA PHE A 44 1.02 2.45 -9.92
C PHE A 44 1.68 1.85 -11.17
N ASP A 45 2.02 0.55 -11.13
CA ASP A 45 2.48 -0.22 -12.29
C ASP A 45 2.07 -1.69 -12.16
N GLU A 46 1.79 -2.31 -13.30
CA GLU A 46 1.40 -3.70 -13.47
C GLU A 46 1.96 -4.18 -14.80
N ASN A 47 2.89 -5.14 -14.75
CA ASN A 47 3.56 -5.63 -15.94
C ASN A 47 3.85 -7.13 -15.84
N GLY A 48 3.92 -7.78 -17.00
CA GLY A 48 4.31 -9.19 -17.05
C GLY A 48 5.74 -9.37 -16.60
N GLU A 49 5.99 -10.45 -15.86
CA GLU A 49 7.32 -10.82 -15.36
C GLU A 49 7.88 -12.03 -16.10
N GLU A 50 7.04 -13.05 -16.35
CA GLU A 50 7.47 -14.27 -17.04
C GLU A 50 6.47 -14.71 -18.12
N TRP A 51 6.99 -15.32 -19.19
CA TRP A 51 6.21 -15.82 -20.31
C TRP A 51 6.64 -17.24 -20.72
N ALA A 52 5.66 -18.09 -21.01
CA ALA A 52 5.86 -19.40 -21.64
C ALA A 52 4.84 -19.58 -22.76
N GLU A 53 5.27 -20.12 -23.90
CA GLU A 53 4.41 -20.37 -25.07
C GLU A 53 3.57 -19.14 -25.49
N ASN A 54 4.17 -17.94 -25.44
CA ASN A 54 3.52 -16.65 -25.73
C ASN A 54 2.34 -16.29 -24.79
N LYS A 55 2.28 -16.91 -23.61
CA LYS A 55 1.34 -16.56 -22.54
C LYS A 55 2.11 -16.06 -21.33
N GLU A 56 1.61 -15.00 -20.71
CA GLU A 56 2.14 -14.49 -19.46
C GLU A 56 1.80 -15.47 -18.32
N ILE A 57 2.82 -15.97 -17.63
CA ILE A 57 2.70 -16.95 -16.54
C ILE A 57 2.96 -16.35 -15.16
N ALA A 58 3.49 -15.12 -15.09
CA ALA A 58 3.63 -14.36 -13.86
C ALA A 58 3.52 -12.85 -14.14
N THR A 59 2.93 -12.13 -13.19
CA THR A 59 2.71 -10.67 -13.26
C THR A 59 3.33 -10.00 -12.03
N ASN A 60 4.05 -8.91 -12.24
CA ASN A 60 4.48 -8.00 -11.19
C ASN A 60 3.42 -6.92 -10.94
N PHE A 61 3.17 -6.66 -9.66
CA PHE A 61 2.33 -5.55 -9.22
C PHE A 61 3.15 -4.61 -8.35
N TYR A 62 3.20 -3.34 -8.72
CA TYR A 62 3.87 -2.30 -7.95
C TYR A 62 2.85 -1.45 -7.21
N LEU A 63 2.97 -1.43 -5.89
CA LEU A 63 2.03 -0.84 -4.96
C LEU A 63 2.67 0.35 -4.27
N GLN A 64 1.96 1.46 -4.19
CA GLN A 64 2.25 2.54 -3.26
C GLN A 64 1.23 2.53 -2.12
N VAL A 65 1.72 2.67 -0.89
CA VAL A 65 0.91 2.87 0.31
C VAL A 65 1.38 4.15 0.97
N ASP A 66 0.46 5.10 1.07
CA ASP A 66 0.71 6.43 1.60
C ASP A 66 0.08 6.57 2.98
N ILE A 67 0.83 7.14 3.93
CA ILE A 67 0.28 7.59 5.21
C ILE A 67 0.27 9.11 5.21
N PHE A 68 -0.85 9.69 5.62
CA PHE A 68 -0.98 11.12 5.84
C PHE A 68 -1.33 11.36 7.30
N SER A 69 -0.54 12.19 8.00
CA SER A 69 -0.68 12.40 9.43
C SER A 69 -0.35 13.85 9.83
N LYS A 70 -0.92 14.31 10.96
CA LYS A 70 -0.54 15.57 11.61
C LYS A 70 0.50 15.40 12.72
N THR A 71 0.80 14.16 13.07
CA THR A 71 1.72 13.78 14.15
C THR A 71 2.62 12.64 13.69
N ASP A 72 3.54 12.22 14.56
CA ASP A 72 4.35 11.02 14.34
C ASP A 72 3.47 9.82 13.95
N TYR A 73 3.90 9.11 12.92
CA TYR A 73 3.21 7.96 12.32
C TYR A 73 4.05 6.68 12.38
N THR A 74 5.10 6.64 13.21
CA THR A 74 6.10 5.56 13.22
C THR A 74 5.45 4.19 13.47
N ASP A 75 4.51 4.10 14.41
CA ASP A 75 3.81 2.85 14.72
C ASP A 75 2.96 2.36 13.53
N LEU A 76 2.30 3.29 12.83
CA LEU A 76 1.48 2.99 11.66
C LEU A 76 2.34 2.51 10.49
N GLU A 77 3.45 3.21 10.24
CA GLU A 77 4.46 2.81 9.25
C GLU A 77 4.98 1.39 9.52
N ASN A 78 5.41 1.12 10.76
CA ASN A 78 5.96 -0.18 11.13
C ASN A 78 4.93 -1.29 10.96
N LYS A 79 3.67 -1.04 11.35
CA LYS A 79 2.61 -2.03 11.24
C LYS A 79 2.25 -2.32 9.78
N ILE A 80 2.20 -1.31 8.92
CA ILE A 80 1.99 -1.51 7.48
C ILE A 80 3.12 -2.34 6.90
N LYS A 81 4.39 -1.97 7.15
CA LYS A 81 5.54 -2.76 6.65
C LYS A 81 5.51 -4.21 7.10
N GLU A 82 5.18 -4.46 8.36
CA GLU A 82 5.04 -5.81 8.93
C GLU A 82 3.97 -6.61 8.17
N LYS A 83 2.74 -6.08 8.04
CA LYS A 83 1.65 -6.80 7.40
C LYS A 83 1.88 -7.01 5.91
N MET A 84 2.43 -6.02 5.21
CA MET A 84 2.77 -6.14 3.79
C MET A 84 3.86 -7.19 3.55
N THR A 85 4.91 -7.19 4.36
CA THR A 85 6.00 -8.19 4.26
C THR A 85 5.47 -9.60 4.55
N ASN A 86 4.65 -9.76 5.60
CA ASN A 86 4.03 -11.05 5.93
C ASN A 86 3.07 -11.55 4.84
N ALA A 87 2.48 -10.64 4.06
CA ALA A 87 1.65 -10.95 2.90
C ALA A 87 2.46 -11.26 1.63
N GLY A 88 3.79 -11.27 1.69
CA GLY A 88 4.66 -11.61 0.57
C GLY A 88 5.09 -10.41 -0.29
N PHE A 89 4.74 -9.18 0.08
CA PHE A 89 5.22 -8.00 -0.63
C PHE A 89 6.65 -7.65 -0.21
N MET A 90 7.46 -7.25 -1.18
CA MET A 90 8.82 -6.75 -0.98
C MET A 90 8.83 -5.23 -1.02
N ARG A 91 9.42 -4.57 -0.02
CA ARG A 91 9.58 -3.10 -0.03
C ARG A 91 10.68 -2.70 -1.00
N SER A 92 10.37 -1.79 -1.93
CA SER A 92 11.35 -1.22 -2.87
C SER A 92 11.93 0.08 -2.34
N THR A 93 11.10 1.07 -2.05
CA THR A 93 11.52 2.40 -1.58
C THR A 93 10.57 2.93 -0.51
N SER A 94 11.02 3.91 0.28
CA SER A 94 10.12 4.69 1.12
C SER A 94 10.67 6.09 1.37
N ALA A 95 9.83 7.11 1.34
CA ALA A 95 10.21 8.50 1.53
C ALA A 95 9.35 9.17 2.61
N ASP A 96 10.01 9.92 3.49
CA ASP A 96 9.37 10.81 4.47
C ASP A 96 9.29 12.20 3.87
N LEU A 97 8.08 12.75 3.79
CA LEU A 97 7.75 13.98 3.08
C LEU A 97 6.92 14.89 3.99
N TYR A 98 6.89 16.17 3.63
CA TYR A 98 6.01 17.17 4.25
C TYR A 98 5.27 17.93 3.17
N GLU A 99 3.94 17.93 3.25
CA GLU A 99 3.08 18.65 2.32
C GLU A 99 2.84 20.07 2.82
N ASN A 100 3.40 21.07 2.13
CA ASN A 100 3.28 22.47 2.57
C ASN A 100 1.84 23.01 2.50
N ASP A 101 0.99 22.52 1.60
CA ASP A 101 -0.36 23.06 1.45
C ASP A 101 -1.31 22.52 2.53
N THR A 102 -1.19 21.23 2.83
CA THR A 102 -2.05 20.51 3.81
C THR A 102 -1.45 20.50 5.21
N GLN A 103 -0.15 20.82 5.34
CA GLN A 103 0.65 20.71 6.56
C GLN A 103 0.67 19.28 7.12
N LEU A 104 0.58 18.28 6.23
CA LEU A 104 0.61 16.86 6.60
C LEU A 104 2.03 16.33 6.48
N PHE A 105 2.42 15.51 7.46
CA PHE A 105 3.48 14.57 7.23
C PHE A 105 2.96 13.46 6.30
N HIS A 106 3.71 13.20 5.24
CA HIS A 106 3.36 12.23 4.22
C HIS A 106 4.47 11.18 4.14
N LYS A 107 4.10 9.90 4.34
CA LYS A 107 5.00 8.78 4.15
C LYS A 107 4.58 7.99 2.94
N ALA A 108 5.38 8.05 1.88
CA ALA A 108 5.18 7.27 0.67
C ALA A 108 6.01 5.99 0.71
N MET A 109 5.37 4.83 0.81
CA MET A 109 6.04 3.52 0.79
C MET A 109 5.69 2.77 -0.47
N ARG A 110 6.71 2.21 -1.15
CA ARG A 110 6.52 1.39 -2.34
C ARG A 110 6.90 -0.05 -2.07
N PHE A 111 6.05 -0.93 -2.58
CA PHE A 111 6.18 -2.37 -2.49
C PHE A 111 5.98 -2.98 -3.87
N PHE A 112 6.41 -4.22 -4.05
CA PHE A 112 6.03 -5.03 -5.20
C PHE A 112 5.82 -6.49 -4.80
N ILE A 113 5.05 -7.20 -5.62
CA ILE A 113 4.86 -8.66 -5.51
C ILE A 113 4.74 -9.25 -6.91
N THR A 114 5.37 -10.41 -7.11
CA THR A 114 5.19 -11.23 -8.32
C THR A 114 4.19 -12.34 -8.01
N LEU A 115 3.14 -12.47 -8.81
CA LEU A 115 2.15 -13.54 -8.65
C LEU A 115 2.09 -14.38 -9.92
N ASN A 116 2.06 -15.71 -9.75
CA ASN A 116 1.89 -16.64 -10.86
C ASN A 116 0.43 -16.64 -11.34
N ASN A 117 0.26 -16.72 -12.67
CA ASN A 117 -1.04 -16.70 -13.34
C ASN A 117 -1.72 -18.09 -13.44
N ASN A 118 -1.13 -19.10 -12.79
CA ASN A 118 -1.60 -20.49 -12.76
C ASN A 118 -3.05 -20.66 -12.28
#